data_AF-A0A4Q0I3N6-F1
#
_entry.id   AF-A0A4Q0I3N6-F1
#
_cell.length_a   1.000
_cell.length_b   1.000
_cell.length_c   1.000
_cell.angle_alpha   90.00
_cell.angle_beta   90.00
_cell.angle_gamma   90.00
#
_symmetry.space_group_name_H-M   'P 1'
#
loop_
_entity.id
_entity.type
_entity.pdbx_description
1 polymer ?
#
loop_
_entity_poly.entity_id
_entity_poly.type
_entity_poly.pdbx_seq_one_letter_code
_entity_poly.pdbx_strand_id
1 'polypeptide(L)' 'MQEGVDPTTLKPTKNLRTLDPIRQKNAVKYAGDKPIIVDKNGKVLDGHHRLKDAIEKGRDVDVQIGY' A
#
# COMPACT_ATOMS: atom_id res chain seq x y z
N MET A 1 10.02 8.87 -6.45
CA MET A 1 9.60 8.18 -5.21
C MET A 1 9.27 9.26 -4.20
N GLN A 2 8.28 9.03 -3.35
CA GLN A 2 7.96 9.90 -2.23
C GLN A 2 7.89 9.03 -0.99
N GLU A 3 8.60 9.44 0.07
CA GLU A 3 8.75 8.68 1.30
C GLU A 3 7.82 9.24 2.39
N GLY A 4 7.47 8.41 3.37
CA GLY A 4 6.73 8.85 4.56
C GLY A 4 5.32 9.38 4.26
N VAL A 5 4.62 8.79 3.29
CA VAL A 5 3.26 9.20 2.92
C VAL A 5 2.25 8.59 3.89
N ASP A 6 1.32 9.41 4.38
CA ASP A 6 0.16 8.95 5.16
C ASP A 6 -0.68 7.99 4.29
N PRO A 7 -0.78 6.70 4.68
CA PRO A 7 -1.45 5.69 3.86
C PRO A 7 -2.96 5.94 3.72
N THR A 8 -3.58 6.70 4.62
CA THR A 8 -5.01 7.00 4.58
C THR A 8 -5.37 7.99 3.47
N THR A 9 -4.38 8.71 2.93
CA THR A 9 -4.55 9.64 1.81
C THR A 9 -4.62 8.96 0.44
N LEU A 10 -4.21 7.69 0.36
CA LEU A 10 -4.15 6.91 -0.88
C LEU A 10 -5.52 6.32 -1.26
N LYS A 11 -5.77 6.18 -2.56
CA LYS A 11 -7.06 5.73 -3.11
C LYS A 11 -6.96 4.29 -3.64
N PRO A 12 -7.25 3.27 -2.82
CA PRO A 12 -7.15 1.89 -3.24
C PRO A 12 -8.16 1.56 -4.35
N THR A 13 -7.69 0.88 -5.40
CA THR A 13 -8.56 0.37 -6.49
C THR A 13 -9.30 -0.92 -6.13
N LYS A 14 -8.92 -1.55 -5.02
CA LYS A 14 -9.52 -2.76 -4.48
C LYS A 14 -10.15 -2.46 -3.12
N ASN A 15 -11.19 -3.22 -2.76
CA ASN A 15 -11.72 -3.17 -1.41
C ASN A 15 -10.71 -3.81 -0.43
N LEU A 16 -10.12 -3.00 0.45
CA LEU A 16 -9.11 -3.47 1.40
C LEU A 16 -9.71 -4.45 2.44
N ARG A 17 -10.98 -4.31 2.79
CA ARG A 17 -11.64 -5.15 3.80
C ARG A 17 -11.75 -6.62 3.37
N THR A 18 -11.75 -6.88 2.06
CA THR A 18 -11.89 -8.23 1.49
C THR A 18 -10.55 -8.86 1.11
N LEU A 19 -9.42 -8.22 1.41
CA LEU A 19 -8.11 -8.76 1.10
C LEU A 19 -7.76 -9.93 2.02
N ASP A 20 -7.16 -10.96 1.41
CA ASP A 20 -6.75 -12.19 2.06
C ASP A 20 -5.67 -11.93 3.14
N PRO A 21 -5.90 -12.31 4.41
CA PRO A 21 -4.95 -12.08 5.50
C PRO A 21 -3.62 -12.83 5.35
N ILE A 22 -3.60 -14.00 4.72
CA ILE A 22 -2.36 -14.77 4.46
C ILE A 22 -1.52 -14.03 3.41
N ARG A 23 -2.16 -13.55 2.34
CA ARG A 23 -1.48 -12.73 1.33
C ARG A 23 -0.99 -11.41 1.91
N GLN A 24 -1.72 -10.82 2.85
CA GLN A 24 -1.27 -9.64 3.59
C GLN A 24 0.02 -9.92 4.36
N LYS A 25 0.06 -10.98 5.18
CA LYS A 25 1.27 -11.38 5.91
C LYS A 25 2.46 -11.63 4.98
N ASN A 26 2.24 -12.33 3.87
CA ASN A 26 3.28 -12.60 2.89
C ASN A 26 3.79 -11.32 2.21
N ALA A 27 2.90 -10.39 1.85
CA ALA A 27 3.28 -9.14 1.23
C ALA A 27 4.15 -8.28 2.17
N VAL A 28 3.85 -8.27 3.47
CA VAL A 28 4.67 -7.58 4.47
C VAL A 28 6.02 -8.29 4.66
N LYS A 29 6.02 -9.63 4.79
CA LYS A 29 7.24 -10.41 5.04
C LYS A 29 8.27 -10.32 3.92
N TYR A 30 7.82 -10.34 2.66
CA TYR A 30 8.72 -10.44 1.50
C TYR A 30 8.86 -9.14 0.70
N ALA A 31 7.99 -8.15 0.94
CA ALA A 31 7.95 -6.91 0.19
C ALA A 31 7.62 -5.68 1.06
N GLY A 32 7.73 -5.79 2.39
CA GLY A 32 7.34 -4.74 3.34
C GLY A 32 7.98 -3.38 3.04
N ASP A 33 9.25 -3.37 2.66
CA ASP A 33 10.02 -2.15 2.38
C ASP A 33 9.92 -1.69 0.92
N LYS A 34 9.18 -2.43 0.07
CA LYS A 34 8.95 -1.98 -1.30
C LYS A 34 7.95 -0.83 -1.29
N PRO A 35 8.10 0.18 -2.16
CA PRO A 35 7.11 1.23 -2.31
C PRO A 35 5.78 0.70 -2.85
N ILE A 36 4.69 1.37 -2.53
CA ILE A 36 3.37 1.17 -3.12
C ILE A 36 3.34 1.87 -4.48
N ILE A 37 2.82 1.19 -5.50
CA ILE A 37 2.72 1.78 -6.84
C ILE A 37 1.40 2.52 -6.96
N VAL A 38 1.47 3.80 -7.31
CA VAL A 38 0.31 4.69 -7.45
C VAL A 38 0.28 5.38 -8.81
N ASP A 39 -0.87 5.89 -9.24
CA ASP A 39 -0.94 6.87 -10.33
C ASP A 39 -0.65 8.30 -9.81
N LYS A 40 -0.58 9.27 -10.73
CA LYS A 40 -0.37 10.70 -10.41
C LYS A 40 -1.41 11.33 -9.47
N ASN A 41 -2.56 10.67 -9.26
CA ASN A 41 -3.66 11.14 -8.41
C ASN A 41 -3.72 10.37 -7.08
N GLY A 42 -2.72 9.53 -6.77
CA GLY A 42 -2.66 8.72 -5.56
C GLY A 42 -3.50 7.44 -5.60
N LYS A 43 -3.97 7.02 -6.79
CA LYS A 43 -4.72 5.77 -6.97
C LYS A 43 -3.77 4.58 -6.92
N VAL A 44 -4.04 3.60 -6.05
CA VAL A 44 -3.12 2.48 -5.81
C VAL A 44 -3.26 1.42 -6.91
N LEU A 45 -2.21 1.23 -7.67
CA LEU A 45 -2.10 0.28 -8.77
C LEU A 45 -1.58 -1.08 -8.28
N ASP A 46 -0.58 -1.07 -7.40
CA ASP A 46 -0.04 -2.26 -6.73
C ASP A 46 0.36 -1.97 -5.28
N GLY A 47 0.30 -2.99 -4.43
CA GLY A 47 0.64 -2.89 -3.02
C GLY A 47 -0.54 -2.82 -2.06
N HIS A 48 -1.78 -3.13 -2.48
CA HIS A 48 -2.98 -3.01 -1.62
C HIS A 48 -2.89 -3.76 -0.29
N HIS A 49 -2.23 -4.92 -0.25
CA HIS A 49 -2.01 -5.67 0.99
C HIS A 49 -1.05 -4.95 1.95
N ARG A 50 0.02 -4.33 1.41
CA ARG A 50 0.97 -3.52 2.19
C ARG A 50 0.29 -2.25 2.69
N LEU A 51 -0.52 -1.62 1.84
CA LEU A 51 -1.34 -0.47 2.21
C LEU A 51 -2.27 -0.78 3.38
N LYS A 52 -3.01 -1.89 3.29
CA LYS A 52 -3.92 -2.33 4.35
C LYS A 52 -3.18 -2.50 5.68
N ASP A 53 -2.03 -3.19 5.66
CA ASP A 53 -1.22 -3.39 6.87
C ASP A 53 -0.72 -2.07 7.46
N ALA A 54 -0.31 -1.13 6.61
CA ALA A 54 0.13 0.19 7.03
C ALA A 54 -0.99 1.00 7.71
N ILE A 55 -2.19 1.00 7.12
CA ILE A 55 -3.38 1.65 7.72
C ILE A 55 -3.72 1.01 9.07
N GLU A 56 -3.73 -0.32 9.15
CA GLU A 56 -4.07 -1.04 10.39
C GLU A 56 -3.05 -0.79 11.52
N LYS A 57 -1.79 -0.51 11.18
CA LYS A 57 -0.70 -0.29 12.15
C LYS A 57 -0.35 1.19 12.36
N GLY A 58 -0.99 2.11 11.64
CA GLY A 58 -0.64 3.53 11.70
C GLY A 58 0.81 3.81 11.28
N ARG A 59 1.29 3.16 10.22
CA ARG A 59 2.65 3.35 9.68
C ARG A 59 2.61 4.07 8.36
N ASP A 60 3.54 4.98 8.16
CA ASP A 60 3.75 5.63 6.87
C ASP A 60 4.26 4.65 5.82
N VAL A 61 4.08 5.01 4.55
CA VAL A 61 4.49 4.20 3.41
C VAL A 61 5.24 5.02 2.38
N ASP A 62 6.18 4.37 1.71
CA ASP A 62 6.79 4.97 0.53
C ASP A 62 5.95 4.65 -0.71
N VAL A 63 5.87 5.62 -1.62
CA VAL A 63 5.13 5.48 -2.87
C VAL A 63 5.98 5.79 -4.09
N GLN A 64 5.67 5.12 -5.18
CA GLN A 64 6.27 5.35 -6.48
C GLN A 64 5.15 5.49 -7.52
N ILE A 65 5.26 6.53 -8.35
CA ILE A 65 4.34 6.66 -9.49
C ILE A 65 4.67 5.56 -10.49
N GLY A 66 3.70 4.71 -10.79
CA GLY A 66 3.75 3.73 -11.87
C GLY A 66 2.89 4.24 -13.02
N TYR A 67 3.52 4.35 -14.19
CA TYR A 67 2.99 4.61 -15.54
C TYR A 67 1.74 5.50 -15.63
#